data_AF-K7VKC4-F1
#
_entry.id   AF-K7VKC4-F1
#
_cell.length_a   1.000
_cell.length_b   1.000
_cell.length_c   1.000
_cell.angle_alpha   90.00
_cell.angle_beta   90.00
_cell.angle_gamma   90.00
#
_symmetry.space_group_name_H-M   'P 1'
#
loop_
_entity.id
_entity.type
_entity.pdbx_description
1 polymer ?
#
loop_
_entity_poly.entity_id
_entity_poly.type
_entity_poly.pdbx_seq_one_letter_code
_entity_poly.pdbx_strand_id
1 'polypeptide(L)'
;MGVKARKKAITKKLKKGASDFSASSASKDEAREFLPLEGGPAQKLPKTELKENKATVLYIGRIPHGFYENEMEGFFKQFGTIKRLRIARNKKTGKSKHFGFIEFESPEVAKVVAETMHNYLLFEHLLQVQLIPPEHVHPRLWKGVNRWYKPLDWVKIERKRQDKERTLDDHKKLVEGILKRDKKRRKRIEAAGIDYECPEMVGSIHAAPKKIRFDAD
;
A
#
# COMPACT_ATOMS: atom_id res chain seq x y z
N MET A 1 -5.44 0.58 -63.64
CA MET A 1 -4.53 1.03 -62.57
C MET A 1 -5.11 0.54 -61.24
N GLY A 2 -4.64 -0.45 -60.50
CA GLY A 2 -3.48 -1.31 -60.53
C GLY A 2 -3.57 -2.14 -59.23
N VAL A 3 -3.34 -3.44 -59.35
CA VAL A 3 -3.07 -4.45 -58.30
C VAL A 3 -4.13 -4.71 -57.21
N LYS A 4 -5.02 -5.66 -57.54
CA LYS A 4 -5.59 -6.64 -56.60
C LYS A 4 -4.53 -7.68 -56.20
N ALA A 5 -4.75 -8.27 -55.02
CA ALA A 5 -4.36 -9.62 -54.60
C ALA A 5 -2.96 -9.82 -53.99
N ARG A 6 -2.98 -10.52 -52.83
CA ARG A 6 -2.12 -11.64 -52.39
C ARG A 6 -1.70 -11.46 -50.94
N LYS A 7 -2.30 -12.25 -50.04
CA LYS A 7 -1.69 -12.91 -48.87
C LYS A 7 -2.76 -13.71 -48.09
N LYS A 8 -3.25 -14.77 -48.74
CA LYS A 8 -3.74 -16.00 -48.10
C LYS A 8 -3.01 -17.15 -48.81
N ALA A 9 -2.66 -18.19 -48.06
CA ALA A 9 -1.93 -19.39 -48.46
C ALA A 9 -0.39 -19.32 -48.40
N ILE A 10 0.16 -19.53 -47.21
CA ILE A 10 1.44 -20.22 -47.02
C ILE A 10 1.25 -21.14 -45.82
N THR A 11 1.03 -22.43 -46.09
CA THR A 11 1.28 -23.63 -45.26
C THR A 11 0.44 -24.79 -45.81
N LYS A 12 0.76 -25.22 -47.03
CA LYS A 12 0.32 -26.51 -47.55
C LYS A 12 1.33 -27.03 -48.55
N LYS A 13 2.39 -27.68 -48.05
CA LYS A 13 3.07 -28.81 -48.68
C LYS A 13 4.22 -29.31 -47.79
N LEU A 14 4.37 -30.64 -47.79
CA LEU A 14 5.53 -31.43 -47.37
C LEU A 14 5.61 -31.85 -45.90
N LYS A 15 4.86 -32.90 -45.56
CA LYS A 15 5.46 -34.12 -44.99
C LYS A 15 4.51 -35.31 -45.14
N LYS A 16 4.66 -36.03 -46.26
CA LYS A 16 4.18 -37.40 -46.44
C LYS A 16 5.42 -38.17 -46.87
N GLY A 17 5.89 -39.08 -46.01
CA GLY A 17 7.07 -39.88 -46.27
C GLY A 17 7.81 -40.29 -44.99
N ALA A 18 7.72 -41.58 -44.68
CA ALA A 18 8.63 -42.39 -43.85
C ALA A 18 8.63 -42.17 -42.32
N SER A 19 7.99 -43.08 -41.59
CA SER A 19 8.71 -44.06 -40.73
C SER A 19 7.70 -44.99 -40.03
N ASP A 20 7.24 -45.99 -40.76
CA ASP A 20 7.02 -47.31 -40.16
C ASP A 20 8.39 -47.96 -40.07
N PHE A 21 8.91 -48.17 -38.85
CA PHE A 21 9.88 -49.20 -38.56
C PHE A 21 9.79 -49.60 -37.09
N SER A 22 9.07 -50.70 -36.87
CA SER A 22 9.21 -51.56 -35.72
C SER A 22 10.59 -52.22 -35.71
N ALA A 23 11.27 -52.22 -34.56
CA ALA A 23 12.17 -53.29 -34.18
C ALA A 23 12.30 -53.36 -32.65
N SER A 24 11.80 -54.45 -32.11
CA SER A 24 12.06 -55.04 -30.79
C SER A 24 13.56 -55.34 -30.61
N SER A 25 14.15 -55.17 -29.43
CA SER A 25 14.40 -56.21 -28.40
C SER A 25 15.52 -55.62 -27.50
N ALA A 26 15.61 -55.83 -26.20
CA ALA A 26 15.77 -57.11 -25.54
C ALA A 26 15.48 -57.04 -24.02
N SER A 27 15.26 -58.23 -23.48
CA SER A 27 14.80 -58.64 -22.16
C SER A 27 15.79 -58.47 -21.00
N LYS A 28 15.21 -58.42 -19.78
CA LYS A 28 15.59 -59.16 -18.56
C LYS A 28 14.54 -58.84 -17.50
N ASP A 29 13.53 -59.69 -17.34
CA ASP A 29 13.50 -60.85 -16.44
C ASP A 29 13.25 -60.48 -14.98
N GLU A 30 12.35 -61.27 -14.40
CA GLU A 30 12.02 -61.45 -12.98
C GLU A 30 11.00 -60.49 -12.37
N ALA A 31 9.74 -60.92 -12.52
CA ALA A 31 8.71 -60.72 -11.52
C ALA A 31 9.25 -61.01 -10.11
N ARG A 32 9.24 -60.00 -9.24
CA ARG A 32 9.05 -60.23 -7.81
C ARG A 32 7.57 -60.02 -7.51
N GLU A 33 6.92 -61.16 -7.34
CA GLU A 33 5.72 -61.39 -6.52
C GLU A 33 5.30 -60.18 -5.67
N PHE A 34 4.41 -59.37 -6.21
CA PHE A 34 3.51 -58.57 -5.40
C PHE A 34 2.11 -58.92 -5.86
N LEU A 35 1.33 -59.54 -4.98
CA LEU A 35 -0.03 -59.98 -5.22
C LEU A 35 -0.83 -58.86 -5.91
N PRO A 36 -1.75 -59.17 -6.83
CA PRO A 36 -2.65 -58.16 -7.36
C PRO A 36 -3.56 -57.73 -6.21
N LEU A 37 -3.20 -56.63 -5.52
CA LEU A 37 -4.15 -55.94 -4.66
C LEU A 37 -5.33 -55.59 -5.56
N GLU A 38 -6.48 -56.21 -5.27
CA GLU A 38 -7.72 -56.01 -5.98
C GLU A 38 -7.91 -54.52 -6.27
N GLY A 39 -8.01 -54.22 -7.57
CA GLY A 39 -8.08 -52.86 -8.09
C GLY A 39 -9.34 -52.15 -7.63
N GLY A 40 -9.27 -51.54 -6.44
CA GLY A 40 -10.16 -50.46 -6.07
C GLY A 40 -10.01 -49.31 -7.08
N PRO A 41 -11.08 -48.54 -7.36
CA PRO A 41 -11.01 -47.43 -8.30
C PRO A 41 -9.89 -46.48 -7.87
N ALA A 42 -8.96 -46.19 -8.79
CA ALA A 42 -7.84 -45.30 -8.54
C ALA A 42 -8.34 -44.02 -7.90
N GLN A 43 -7.96 -43.79 -6.63
CA GLN A 43 -8.24 -42.53 -5.98
C GLN A 43 -7.54 -41.46 -6.81
N LYS A 44 -8.34 -40.58 -7.45
CA LYS A 44 -7.81 -39.41 -8.13
C LYS A 44 -7.09 -38.58 -7.07
N LEU A 45 -5.76 -38.64 -7.07
CA LEU A 45 -4.95 -37.72 -6.29
C LEU A 45 -5.46 -36.31 -6.61
N PRO A 46 -5.75 -35.48 -5.58
CA PRO A 46 -6.20 -34.12 -5.83
C PRO A 46 -5.15 -33.45 -6.72
N LYS A 47 -5.55 -33.05 -7.93
CA LYS A 47 -4.71 -32.20 -8.76
C LYS A 47 -4.51 -30.93 -7.95
N THR A 48 -3.31 -30.74 -7.40
CA THR A 48 -2.91 -29.47 -6.82
C THR A 48 -2.97 -28.45 -7.95
N GLU A 49 -4.09 -27.74 -8.06
CA GLU A 49 -4.20 -26.62 -8.97
C GLU A 49 -3.13 -25.62 -8.54
N LEU A 50 -2.09 -25.49 -9.36
CA LEU A 50 -1.11 -24.43 -9.23
C LEU A 50 -1.88 -23.13 -9.40
N LYS A 51 -2.35 -22.54 -8.29
CA LYS A 51 -2.96 -21.22 -8.29
C LYS A 51 -1.95 -20.29 -8.95
N GLU A 52 -2.27 -19.81 -10.14
CA GLU A 52 -1.44 -18.83 -10.84
C GLU A 52 -1.28 -17.63 -9.90
N ASN A 53 -0.06 -17.41 -9.41
CA ASN A 53 0.25 -16.29 -8.54
C ASN A 53 0.17 -15.00 -9.36
N LYS A 54 -1.02 -14.41 -9.46
CA LYS A 54 -1.27 -13.08 -10.05
C LYS A 54 -0.77 -11.94 -9.16
N ALA A 55 0.00 -12.25 -8.11
CA ALA A 55 0.52 -11.26 -7.19
C ALA A 55 1.63 -10.47 -7.88
N THR A 56 1.36 -9.17 -8.12
CA THR A 56 2.30 -8.27 -8.79
C THR A 56 2.89 -7.23 -7.83
N VAL A 57 2.38 -7.17 -6.59
CA VAL A 57 2.78 -6.18 -5.59
C VAL A 57 3.77 -6.78 -4.60
N LEU A 58 4.88 -6.08 -4.42
CA LEU A 58 5.93 -6.40 -3.47
C LEU A 58 5.93 -5.40 -2.32
N TYR A 59 6.12 -5.93 -1.12
CA TYR A 59 6.54 -5.20 0.06
C TYR A 59 8.06 -5.10 0.07
N ILE A 60 8.59 -3.92 0.39
CA ILE A 60 10.02 -3.72 0.66
C ILE A 60 10.15 -3.02 2.01
N GLY A 61 10.82 -3.66 2.96
CA GLY A 61 11.12 -3.14 4.29
C GLY A 61 12.63 -2.94 4.50
N ARG A 62 12.96 -2.22 5.59
CA ARG A 62 14.33 -1.90 6.00
C ARG A 62 15.12 -1.12 4.94
N ILE A 63 14.44 -0.22 4.24
CA ILE A 63 15.04 0.61 3.19
C ILE A 63 16.02 1.62 3.82
N PRO A 64 17.28 1.71 3.35
CA PRO A 64 18.24 2.70 3.84
C PRO A 64 17.80 4.13 3.51
N HIS A 65 18.26 5.09 4.32
CA HIS A 65 18.00 6.51 4.06
C HIS A 65 18.71 6.97 2.78
N GLY A 66 17.98 7.62 1.88
CA GLY A 66 18.51 8.05 0.57
C GLY A 66 18.12 7.13 -0.58
N PHE A 67 17.70 5.89 -0.30
CA PHE A 67 17.17 5.00 -1.33
C PHE A 67 15.66 5.24 -1.48
N TYR A 68 15.31 6.33 -2.15
CA TYR A 68 13.94 6.79 -2.32
C TYR A 68 13.34 6.33 -3.65
N GLU A 69 12.22 6.92 -4.06
CA GLU A 69 11.46 6.48 -5.22
C GLU A 69 12.27 6.50 -6.52
N ASN A 70 13.08 7.53 -6.75
CA ASN A 70 13.87 7.68 -7.97
C ASN A 70 15.01 6.64 -8.03
N GLU A 71 15.71 6.45 -6.92
CA GLU A 71 16.82 5.51 -6.80
C GLU A 71 16.30 4.07 -6.86
N MET A 72 15.18 3.79 -6.19
CA MET A 72 14.50 2.50 -6.29
C MET A 72 14.00 2.22 -7.70
N GLU A 73 13.42 3.20 -8.39
CA GLU A 73 12.97 3.03 -9.77
C GLU A 73 14.15 2.70 -10.68
N GLY A 74 15.27 3.43 -10.56
CA GLY A 74 16.50 3.14 -11.31
C GLY A 74 17.06 1.75 -11.04
N PHE A 75 17.11 1.34 -9.77
CA PHE A 75 17.64 0.03 -9.38
C PHE A 75 16.72 -1.12 -9.80
N PHE A 76 15.42 -1.03 -9.54
CA PHE A 76 14.49 -2.14 -9.82
C PHE A 76 14.10 -2.26 -11.29
N LYS A 77 14.32 -1.22 -12.09
CA LYS A 77 14.08 -1.25 -13.54
C LYS A 77 14.93 -2.30 -14.27
N GLN A 78 16.05 -2.74 -13.69
CA GLN A 78 16.87 -3.81 -14.27
C GLN A 78 16.16 -5.18 -14.30
N PHE A 79 15.19 -5.41 -13.40
CA PHE A 79 14.44 -6.67 -13.35
C PHE A 79 13.23 -6.65 -14.27
N GLY A 80 12.64 -5.47 -14.51
CA GLY A 80 11.51 -5.29 -15.40
C GLY A 80 10.83 -3.93 -15.26
N THR A 81 9.76 -3.74 -16.04
CA THR A 81 8.98 -2.49 -16.03
C THR A 81 8.20 -2.36 -14.72
N ILE A 82 8.41 -1.23 -14.04
CA ILE A 82 7.69 -0.85 -12.83
C ILE A 82 6.44 -0.06 -13.21
N LYS A 83 5.28 -0.51 -12.75
CA LYS A 83 4.00 0.16 -13.02
C LYS A 83 3.69 1.23 -11.98
N ARG A 84 3.91 0.92 -10.70
CA ARG A 84 3.71 1.87 -9.59
C ARG A 84 4.74 1.63 -8.50
N LEU A 85 5.19 2.71 -7.89
CA LEU A 85 6.14 2.67 -6.80
C LEU A 85 5.71 3.67 -5.73
N ARG A 86 5.77 3.27 -4.46
CA ARG A 86 5.38 4.13 -3.34
C ARG A 86 6.17 3.81 -2.08
N ILE A 87 6.83 4.81 -1.52
CA ILE A 87 7.41 4.72 -0.18
C ILE A 87 6.41 5.26 0.85
N ALA A 88 6.30 4.56 1.98
CA ALA A 88 5.50 5.04 3.09
C ALA A 88 6.23 6.18 3.80
N ARG A 89 5.57 7.33 3.90
CA ARG A 89 6.09 8.53 4.57
C ARG A 89 5.19 8.94 5.73
N ASN A 90 5.75 9.62 6.72
CA ASN A 90 5.00 10.21 7.83
C ASN A 90 4.16 11.40 7.32
N LYS A 91 2.85 11.41 7.62
CA LYS A 91 1.92 12.47 7.17
C LYS A 91 2.18 13.85 7.79
N LYS A 92 2.93 13.92 8.91
CA LYS A 92 3.27 15.18 9.58
C LYS A 92 4.63 15.71 9.14
N THR A 93 5.65 14.87 9.17
CA THR A 93 7.04 15.28 8.91
C THR A 93 7.50 15.04 7.47
N GLY A 94 6.80 14.21 6.69
CA GLY A 94 7.22 13.82 5.34
C GLY A 94 8.39 12.84 5.27
N LYS A 95 9.03 12.53 6.41
CA LYS A 95 10.13 11.58 6.50
C LYS A 95 9.67 10.17 6.09
N SER A 96 10.54 9.42 5.44
CA SER A 96 10.29 8.01 5.12
C SER A 96 10.08 7.20 6.39
N LYS A 97 9.29 6.13 6.26
CA LYS A 97 9.14 5.09 7.27
C LYS A 97 10.02 3.87 6.98
N HIS A 98 10.93 3.98 6.01
CA HIS A 98 11.87 2.92 5.62
C HIS A 98 11.19 1.62 5.12
N PHE A 99 9.99 1.75 4.55
CA PHE A 99 9.32 0.69 3.82
C PHE A 99 8.48 1.26 2.67
N GLY A 100 8.20 0.44 1.67
CA GLY A 100 7.48 0.82 0.47
C GLY A 100 6.85 -0.38 -0.23
N PHE A 101 6.18 -0.06 -1.33
CA PHE A 101 5.49 -1.02 -2.18
C PHE A 101 5.86 -0.77 -3.63
N ILE A 102 6.10 -1.85 -4.37
CA ILE A 102 6.35 -1.83 -5.82
C ILE A 102 5.32 -2.72 -6.50
N GLU A 103 4.66 -2.21 -7.55
CA GLU A 103 3.84 -2.98 -8.47
C GLU A 103 4.63 -3.12 -9.78
N PHE A 104 5.05 -4.34 -10.11
CA PHE A 104 5.64 -4.64 -11.42
C PHE A 104 4.55 -4.79 -12.50
N GLU A 105 4.93 -4.90 -13.76
CA GLU A 105 4.00 -5.26 -14.83
C GLU A 105 3.77 -6.78 -14.91
N SER A 106 4.86 -7.56 -14.78
CA SER A 106 4.81 -9.03 -14.81
C SER A 106 4.82 -9.63 -13.39
N PRO A 107 3.92 -10.59 -13.08
CA PRO A 107 3.92 -11.29 -11.80
C PRO A 107 5.12 -12.22 -11.63
N GLU A 108 5.68 -12.74 -12.72
CA GLU A 108 6.87 -13.60 -12.69
C GLU A 108 8.10 -12.82 -12.21
N VAL A 109 8.27 -11.59 -12.73
CA VAL A 109 9.33 -10.68 -12.29
C VAL A 109 9.19 -10.37 -10.81
N ALA A 110 7.97 -10.10 -10.33
CA ALA A 110 7.74 -9.83 -8.92
C ALA A 110 8.17 -11.01 -8.03
N LYS A 111 7.87 -12.25 -8.44
CA LYS A 111 8.30 -13.45 -7.71
C LYS A 111 9.83 -13.58 -7.67
N VAL A 112 10.51 -13.41 -8.81
CA VAL A 112 11.97 -13.49 -8.88
C VAL A 112 12.62 -12.41 -8.00
N VAL A 113 12.10 -11.19 -8.02
CA VAL A 113 12.61 -10.09 -7.19
C VAL A 113 12.41 -10.39 -5.70
N ALA A 114 11.27 -10.98 -5.31
CA ALA A 114 11.03 -11.37 -3.92
C ALA A 114 12.06 -12.39 -3.43
N GLU A 115 12.38 -13.40 -4.24
CA GLU A 115 13.33 -14.46 -3.87
C GLU A 115 14.78 -13.96 -3.87
N THR A 116 15.17 -13.14 -4.84
CA THR A 116 16.56 -12.70 -5.02
C THR A 116 16.96 -11.53 -4.12
N MET A 117 16.04 -10.61 -3.81
CA MET A 117 16.33 -9.40 -3.04
C MET A 117 16.00 -9.53 -1.55
N HIS A 118 15.37 -10.62 -1.13
CA HIS A 118 15.14 -10.87 0.28
C HIS A 118 16.47 -11.13 1.00
N ASN A 119 16.74 -10.34 2.04
CA ASN A 119 18.01 -10.28 2.78
C ASN A 119 19.21 -9.76 1.97
N TYR A 120 18.97 -8.98 0.91
CA TYR A 120 20.05 -8.29 0.21
C TYR A 120 20.66 -7.18 1.08
N LEU A 121 21.98 -7.14 1.22
CA LEU A 121 22.69 -6.13 2.00
C LEU A 121 22.90 -4.87 1.16
N LEU A 122 22.28 -3.76 1.57
CA LEU A 122 22.36 -2.47 0.91
C LEU A 122 22.62 -1.35 1.95
N PHE A 123 23.75 -0.64 1.82
CA PHE A 123 24.17 0.45 2.73
C PHE A 123 23.99 0.09 4.21
N GLU A 124 24.49 -1.08 4.64
CA GLU A 124 24.38 -1.64 6.02
C GLU A 124 23.01 -2.21 6.41
N HIS A 125 22.00 -2.12 5.54
CA HIS A 125 20.66 -2.65 5.81
C HIS A 125 20.37 -3.92 4.99
N LEU A 126 19.89 -4.95 5.66
CA LEU A 126 19.33 -6.14 4.99
C LEU A 126 17.89 -5.84 4.57
N LEU A 127 17.66 -5.74 3.26
CA LEU A 127 16.33 -5.49 2.70
C LEU A 127 15.41 -6.68 2.96
N GLN A 128 14.17 -6.39 3.34
CA GLN A 128 13.13 -7.41 3.48
C GLN A 128 12.15 -7.26 2.33
N VAL A 129 12.18 -8.19 1.38
CA VAL A 129 11.28 -8.16 0.21
C VAL A 129 10.31 -9.33 0.28
N GLN A 130 9.01 -9.03 0.25
CA GLN A 130 7.97 -10.05 0.35
C GLN A 130 6.89 -9.84 -0.71
N LEU A 131 6.41 -10.93 -1.29
CA LEU A 131 5.28 -10.91 -2.20
C LEU A 131 3.99 -10.73 -1.42
N ILE A 132 3.17 -9.74 -1.82
CA ILE A 132 1.87 -9.50 -1.19
C ILE A 132 0.78 -10.10 -2.07
N PRO A 133 -0.05 -11.03 -1.54
CA PRO A 133 -1.24 -11.49 -2.24
C PRO A 133 -2.16 -10.33 -2.58
N PRO A 134 -2.82 -10.32 -3.77
CA PRO A 134 -3.65 -9.21 -4.20
C PRO A 134 -4.80 -8.89 -3.22
N GLU A 135 -5.28 -9.87 -2.45
CA GLU A 135 -6.32 -9.71 -1.43
C GLU A 135 -5.89 -8.80 -0.27
N HIS A 136 -4.60 -8.80 0.08
CA HIS A 136 -4.05 -7.97 1.16
C HIS A 136 -3.65 -6.57 0.69
N VAL A 137 -3.74 -6.30 -0.62
CA VAL A 137 -3.44 -4.97 -1.18
C VAL A 137 -4.65 -4.07 -0.97
N HIS A 138 -4.56 -3.17 0.00
CA HIS A 138 -5.64 -2.23 0.27
C HIS A 138 -5.89 -1.30 -0.96
N PRO A 139 -7.15 -1.06 -1.39
CA PRO A 139 -7.45 -0.26 -2.60
C PRO A 139 -6.86 1.15 -2.60
N ARG A 140 -6.73 1.75 -1.41
CA ARG A 140 -6.16 3.10 -1.22
C ARG A 140 -4.62 3.14 -1.24
N LEU A 141 -3.94 2.01 -1.40
CA LEU A 141 -2.47 1.94 -1.42
C LEU A 141 -1.87 2.86 -2.48
N TRP A 142 -2.47 2.94 -3.66
CA TRP A 142 -1.96 3.74 -4.76
C TRP A 142 -2.56 5.15 -4.84
N LYS A 143 -3.39 5.55 -3.87
CA LYS A 143 -4.00 6.88 -3.86
C LYS A 143 -2.93 7.94 -3.55
N GLY A 144 -2.73 8.87 -4.49
CA GLY A 144 -1.79 9.98 -4.35
C GLY A 144 -0.34 9.63 -4.70
N VAL A 145 -0.11 8.49 -5.36
CA VAL A 145 1.16 8.20 -6.05
C VAL A 145 1.37 9.30 -7.10
N ASN A 146 2.58 9.85 -7.18
CA ASN A 146 2.96 11.04 -7.97
C ASN A 146 2.59 12.41 -7.39
N ARG A 147 2.04 12.51 -6.17
CA ARG A 147 1.91 13.81 -5.51
C ARG A 147 3.14 14.09 -4.64
N TRP A 148 3.83 15.20 -4.93
CA TRP A 148 4.88 15.70 -4.03
C TRP A 148 4.29 16.03 -2.65
N TYR A 149 4.89 15.49 -1.59
CA TYR A 149 4.47 15.77 -0.22
C TYR A 149 4.81 17.23 0.14
N LYS A 150 3.78 18.01 0.47
CA LYS A 150 3.95 19.35 1.04
C LYS A 150 3.66 19.26 2.54
N PRO A 151 4.66 19.46 3.43
CA PRO A 151 4.39 19.47 4.86
C PRO A 151 3.38 20.55 5.20
N LEU A 152 2.38 20.20 6.02
CA LEU A 152 1.45 21.17 6.55
C LEU A 152 2.14 21.95 7.67
N ASP A 153 2.21 23.27 7.51
CA ASP A 153 2.65 24.18 8.56
C ASP A 153 1.52 24.35 9.58
N TRP A 154 1.51 23.45 10.57
CA TRP A 154 0.52 23.45 11.65
C TRP A 154 0.52 24.76 12.42
N VAL A 155 1.68 25.39 12.61
CA VAL A 155 1.79 26.67 13.32
C VAL A 155 1.09 27.77 12.54
N LYS A 156 1.29 27.84 11.23
CA LYS A 156 0.58 28.80 10.37
C LYS A 156 -0.91 28.55 10.31
N ILE A 157 -1.34 27.29 10.24
CA ILE A 157 -2.76 26.93 10.24
C ILE A 157 -3.41 27.34 11.58
N GLU A 158 -2.77 27.03 12.69
CA GLU A 158 -3.28 27.34 14.03
C GLU A 158 -3.24 28.85 14.29
N ARG A 159 -2.19 29.56 13.85
CA ARG A 159 -2.13 31.02 13.88
C ARG A 159 -3.32 31.64 13.14
N LYS A 160 -3.60 31.19 11.91
CA LYS A 160 -4.77 31.67 11.16
C LYS A 160 -6.09 31.38 11.90
N ARG A 161 -6.21 30.23 12.55
CA ARG A 161 -7.40 29.86 13.33
C ARG A 161 -7.57 30.75 14.57
N GLN A 162 -6.50 31.01 15.30
CA GLN A 162 -6.51 31.86 16.50
C GLN A 162 -6.73 33.33 16.14
N ASP A 163 -6.05 33.81 15.10
CA ASP A 163 -6.12 35.19 14.60
C ASP A 163 -7.46 35.51 13.92
N LYS A 164 -8.22 34.49 13.49
CA LYS A 164 -9.53 34.68 12.86
C LYS A 164 -10.42 35.52 13.78
N GLU A 165 -10.90 36.66 13.27
CA GLU A 165 -11.85 37.52 13.97
C GLU A 165 -13.15 36.76 14.22
N ARG A 166 -13.70 36.89 15.43
CA ARG A 166 -14.94 36.22 15.82
C ARG A 166 -16.10 37.17 15.59
N THR A 167 -17.15 36.69 14.94
CA THR A 167 -18.41 37.43 14.82
C THR A 167 -19.18 37.42 16.15
N LEU A 168 -20.20 38.27 16.28
CA LEU A 168 -21.06 38.30 17.48
C LEU A 168 -21.77 36.96 17.72
N ASP A 169 -22.22 36.29 16.66
CA ASP A 169 -22.87 34.98 16.76
C ASP A 169 -21.88 33.89 17.24
N ASP A 170 -20.66 33.88 16.68
CA ASP A 170 -19.60 32.99 17.15
C ASP A 170 -19.25 33.25 18.62
N HIS A 171 -19.32 34.51 19.07
CA HIS A 171 -19.10 34.90 20.46
C HIS A 171 -20.21 34.39 21.38
N LYS A 172 -21.48 34.53 20.99
CA LYS A 172 -22.63 33.98 21.73
C LYS A 172 -22.50 32.46 21.89
N LYS A 173 -22.19 31.75 20.80
CA LYS A 173 -21.95 30.29 20.81
C LYS A 173 -20.81 29.90 21.74
N LEU A 174 -19.73 30.69 21.77
CA LEU A 174 -18.62 30.48 22.69
C LEU A 174 -19.06 30.62 24.15
N VAL A 175 -19.78 31.69 24.50
CA VAL A 175 -20.30 31.95 25.85
C VAL A 175 -21.26 30.85 26.29
N GLU A 176 -22.18 30.42 25.41
CA GLU A 176 -23.05 29.28 25.68
C GLU A 176 -22.25 27.99 25.96
N GLY A 177 -21.20 27.73 25.16
CA GLY A 177 -20.33 26.58 25.35
C GLY A 177 -19.50 26.65 26.64
N ILE A 178 -19.18 27.85 27.11
CA ILE A 178 -18.56 28.11 28.40
C ILE A 178 -19.53 27.78 29.53
N LEU A 179 -20.76 28.32 29.50
CA LEU A 179 -21.81 28.08 30.51
C LEU A 179 -22.18 26.59 30.61
N LYS A 180 -22.29 25.90 29.47
CA LYS A 180 -22.55 24.44 29.43
C LYS A 180 -21.43 23.64 30.09
N ARG A 181 -20.16 24.02 29.87
CA ARG A 181 -19.00 23.37 30.52
C ARG A 181 -18.98 23.67 32.02
N ASP A 182 -19.28 24.90 32.41
CA ASP A 182 -19.35 25.28 33.82
C ASP A 182 -20.43 24.51 34.58
N LYS A 183 -21.65 24.41 34.02
CA LYS A 183 -22.73 23.59 34.60
C LYS A 183 -22.33 22.13 34.77
N LYS A 184 -21.62 21.54 33.81
CA LYS A 184 -21.09 20.17 33.92
C LYS A 184 -20.02 20.05 35.02
N ARG A 185 -19.15 21.06 35.14
CA ARG A 185 -18.14 21.11 36.20
C ARG A 185 -18.78 21.22 37.58
N ARG A 186 -19.77 22.10 37.78
CA ARG A 186 -20.51 22.24 39.05
C ARG A 186 -21.13 20.92 39.49
N LYS A 187 -21.83 20.22 38.58
CA LYS A 187 -22.39 18.88 38.86
C LYS A 187 -21.33 17.84 39.26
N ARG A 188 -20.12 17.92 38.69
CA ARG A 188 -19.02 17.02 39.05
C ARG A 188 -18.44 17.32 40.44
N ILE A 189 -18.40 18.59 40.84
CA ILE A 189 -17.95 19.03 42.16
C ILE A 189 -18.97 18.60 43.23
N GLU A 190 -20.26 18.83 42.95
CA GLU A 190 -21.37 18.40 43.80
C GLU A 190 -21.39 16.88 43.97
N ALA A 191 -21.24 16.11 42.88
CA ALA A 191 -21.15 14.65 42.94
C ALA A 191 -19.91 14.15 43.69
N ALA A 192 -18.84 14.95 43.78
CA ALA A 192 -17.66 14.64 44.58
C ALA A 192 -17.83 15.02 46.06
N GLY A 193 -18.96 15.61 46.45
CA GLY A 193 -19.26 16.02 47.83
C GLY A 193 -18.43 17.21 48.30
N ILE A 194 -17.87 18.00 47.37
CA ILE A 194 -17.04 19.16 47.70
C ILE A 194 -17.95 20.38 47.83
N ASP A 195 -17.98 20.98 49.02
CA ASP A 195 -18.69 22.23 49.28
C ASP A 195 -17.86 23.42 48.75
N TYR A 196 -18.04 23.74 47.47
CA TYR A 196 -17.36 24.84 46.80
C TYR A 196 -18.33 25.61 45.91
N GLU A 197 -18.65 26.84 46.31
CA GLU A 197 -19.43 27.77 45.53
C GLU A 197 -18.55 28.42 44.45
N CYS A 198 -18.70 27.95 43.22
CA CYS A 198 -17.92 28.46 42.10
C CYS A 198 -18.50 29.81 41.64
N PRO A 199 -17.70 30.90 41.59
CA PRO A 199 -18.16 32.21 41.15
C PRO A 199 -18.80 32.17 39.77
N GLU A 200 -19.73 33.08 39.52
CA GLU A 200 -20.35 33.21 38.20
C GLU A 200 -19.34 33.64 37.14
N MET A 201 -19.34 32.92 36.03
CA MET A 201 -18.52 33.27 34.88
C MET A 201 -19.16 34.47 34.17
N VAL A 202 -18.71 35.67 34.49
CA VAL A 202 -19.12 36.90 33.80
C VAL A 202 -18.46 36.94 32.42
N GLY A 203 -19.14 36.35 31.43
CA GLY A 203 -18.75 36.50 30.03
C GLY A 203 -19.21 37.86 29.52
N SER A 204 -18.27 38.75 29.15
CA SER A 204 -18.64 39.93 28.37
C SER A 204 -19.32 39.48 27.08
N ILE A 205 -20.45 40.10 26.71
CA ILE A 205 -21.17 39.79 25.46
C ILE A 205 -20.52 40.52 24.28
N HIS A 206 -19.78 41.59 24.56
CA HIS A 206 -19.13 42.42 23.55
C HIS A 206 -17.90 41.72 22.98
N ALA A 207 -17.76 41.79 21.65
CA ALA A 207 -16.57 41.31 20.97
C ALA A 207 -15.40 42.25 21.26
N ALA A 208 -14.47 41.83 22.11
CA ALA A 208 -13.21 42.54 22.29
C ALA A 208 -12.31 42.31 21.06
N PRO A 209 -11.60 43.34 20.56
CA PRO A 209 -10.64 43.17 19.49
C PRO A 209 -9.51 42.24 19.95
N LYS A 210 -9.20 41.21 19.16
CA LYS A 210 -8.13 40.25 19.48
C LYS A 210 -6.73 40.82 19.34
N LYS A 211 -6.56 41.86 18.50
CA LYS A 211 -5.28 42.48 18.22
C LYS A 211 -5.23 43.84 18.91
N ILE A 212 -4.23 44.03 19.76
CA ILE A 212 -3.88 45.33 20.31
C ILE A 212 -3.28 46.14 19.15
N ARG A 213 -3.95 47.22 18.74
CA ARG A 213 -3.36 48.21 17.85
C ARG A 213 -2.62 49.19 18.75
N PHE A 214 -1.32 49.33 18.55
CA PHE A 214 -0.57 50.43 19.13
C PHE A 214 -0.68 51.61 18.16
N ASP A 215 -1.16 52.73 18.66
CA ASP A 215 -1.16 53.98 17.89
C ASP A 215 0.30 54.45 17.76
N ALA A 216 0.67 54.89 16.55
CA ALA A 216 2.01 55.39 16.29
C ALA A 216 2.05 56.87 16.69
N ASP A 217 2.59 57.14 17.88
CA ASP A 217 2.93 58.49 18.35
C ASP A 217 4.14 59.07 17.59
#